data_AF-A0A5S5BE98-F1
#
_entry.id   AF-A0A5S5BE98-F1
#
_cell.length_a   1.000
_cell.length_b   1.000
_cell.length_c   1.000
_cell.angle_alpha   90.00
_cell.angle_beta   90.00
_cell.angle_gamma   90.00
#
_symmetry.space_group_name_H-M   'P 1'
#
loop_
_entity.id
_entity.type
_entity.pdbx_description
1 polymer ?
#
loop_
_entity_poly.entity_id
_entity_poly.type
_entity_poly.pdbx_seq_one_letter_code
_entity_poly.pdbx_strand_id
1 'polypeptide(L)'
;MNWTDVKRNDLNTAICYIQNNYDPSITWKIIGYFHERMSQGEPYDQDMLHVFMAHVFERMVNGEITKKGTRIRLTADQAFGLTMRKGQGNIKGTLDRDLKATACMILLMRDGVLWQDAKGYAANLLFPDDEGEKAVERAYESHRVLLEMLDRDTLLATLAPYSLPS
;
A
#
# COMPACT_ATOMS: atom_id res chain seq x y z
N MET A 1 12.43 -1.27 20.03
CA MET A 1 11.92 -2.30 20.96
C MET A 1 12.86 -3.49 20.88
N ASN A 2 13.47 -3.85 22.00
CA ASN A 2 14.35 -5.02 22.06
C ASN A 2 13.47 -6.25 22.28
N TRP A 3 13.55 -7.25 21.39
CA TRP A 3 12.60 -8.38 21.36
C TRP A 3 12.97 -9.51 22.31
N THR A 4 14.05 -9.34 23.07
CA THR A 4 14.55 -10.28 24.08
C THR A 4 13.68 -10.28 25.36
N ASP A 5 13.11 -9.12 25.73
CA ASP A 5 12.34 -8.91 26.98
C ASP A 5 10.88 -8.47 26.72
N VAL A 6 10.26 -9.03 25.70
CA VAL A 6 8.89 -8.67 25.29
C VAL A 6 7.88 -9.09 26.37
N LYS A 7 7.12 -8.13 26.90
CA LYS A 7 6.02 -8.39 27.83
C LYS A 7 4.73 -8.68 27.08
N ARG A 8 3.75 -9.30 27.75
CA ARG A 8 2.40 -9.51 27.20
C ARG A 8 1.77 -8.23 26.64
N ASN A 9 1.96 -7.09 27.31
CA ASN A 9 1.40 -5.81 26.86
C ASN A 9 2.03 -5.32 25.53
N ASP A 10 3.31 -5.66 25.31
CA ASP A 10 4.04 -5.32 24.10
C ASP A 10 3.55 -6.16 22.92
N LEU A 11 3.35 -7.47 23.14
CA LEU A 11 2.73 -8.38 22.16
C LEU A 11 1.31 -7.93 21.82
N ASN A 12 0.50 -7.64 22.84
CA ASN A 12 -0.88 -7.20 22.65
C ASN A 12 -0.94 -5.91 21.83
N THR A 13 -0.09 -4.92 22.15
CA THR A 13 -0.01 -3.66 21.40
C THR A 13 0.39 -3.91 19.94
N ALA A 14 1.39 -4.74 19.70
CA ALA A 14 1.86 -5.07 18.37
C ALA A 14 0.78 -5.81 17.54
N ILE A 15 0.08 -6.79 18.15
CA ILE A 15 -1.00 -7.54 17.49
C ILE A 15 -2.18 -6.62 17.18
N CYS A 16 -2.65 -5.80 18.13
CA CYS A 16 -3.72 -4.82 17.90
C CYS A 16 -3.36 -3.81 16.81
N TYR A 17 -2.09 -3.43 16.71
CA TYR A 17 -1.62 -2.53 15.67
C TYR A 17 -1.75 -3.16 14.28
N ILE A 18 -1.26 -4.39 14.07
CA ILE A 18 -1.31 -5.07 12.76
C ILE A 18 -2.71 -5.54 12.35
N GLN A 19 -3.65 -5.64 13.31
CA GLN A 19 -5.06 -5.88 12.99
C GLN A 19 -5.66 -4.75 12.16
N ASN A 20 -5.21 -3.52 12.39
CA ASN A 20 -5.75 -2.31 11.77
C ASN A 20 -4.79 -1.66 10.77
N ASN A 21 -3.51 -2.07 10.75
CA ASN A 21 -2.46 -1.46 9.93
C ASN A 21 -1.63 -2.53 9.21
N TYR A 22 -1.07 -2.16 8.05
CA TYR A 22 -0.10 -3.00 7.34
C TYR A 22 1.32 -2.62 7.76
N ASP A 23 1.97 -3.47 8.55
CA ASP A 23 3.38 -3.34 8.90
C ASP A 23 4.09 -4.72 8.90
N PRO A 24 4.77 -5.07 7.80
CA PRO A 24 5.52 -6.31 7.68
C PRO A 24 6.67 -6.43 8.68
N SER A 25 7.28 -5.31 9.09
CA SER A 25 8.40 -5.33 10.04
C SER A 25 7.93 -5.79 11.41
N ILE A 26 6.81 -5.23 11.89
CA ILE A 26 6.20 -5.64 13.16
C ILE A 26 5.72 -7.09 13.09
N THR A 27 5.08 -7.47 11.97
CA THR A 27 4.64 -8.85 11.74
C THR A 27 5.79 -9.85 11.82
N TRP A 28 6.91 -9.56 11.13
CA TRP A 28 8.11 -10.40 11.17
C TRP A 28 8.68 -10.54 12.57
N LYS A 29 8.63 -9.49 13.37
CA LYS A 29 9.10 -9.52 14.75
C LYS A 29 8.22 -10.38 15.66
N ILE A 30 6.89 -10.33 15.49
CA ILE A 30 5.96 -11.21 16.21
C ILE A 30 6.21 -12.67 15.85
N ILE A 31 6.31 -12.98 14.55
CA ILE A 31 6.61 -14.34 14.07
C ILE A 31 7.96 -14.81 14.59
N GLY A 32 8.99 -13.96 14.49
CA GLY A 32 10.34 -14.23 14.97
C GLY A 32 10.37 -14.55 16.46
N TYR A 33 9.68 -13.75 17.29
CA TYR A 33 9.54 -13.98 18.73
C TYR A 33 8.97 -15.38 19.04
N PHE A 34 7.84 -15.74 18.43
CA PHE A 34 7.21 -17.03 18.69
C PHE A 34 8.05 -18.20 18.16
N HIS A 35 8.65 -18.04 16.96
CA HIS A 35 9.53 -19.04 16.38
C HIS A 35 10.78 -19.29 17.24
N GLU A 36 11.44 -18.23 17.72
CA GLU A 36 12.64 -18.33 18.54
C GLU A 36 12.33 -19.04 19.87
N ARG A 37 11.29 -18.61 20.57
CA ARG A 37 10.86 -19.23 21.84
C ARG A 37 10.50 -20.71 21.65
N MET A 38 9.72 -21.04 20.62
CA MET A 38 9.36 -22.42 20.32
C MET A 38 10.57 -23.28 19.94
N SER A 39 11.51 -22.74 19.16
CA SER A 39 12.71 -23.48 18.73
C SER A 39 13.69 -23.75 19.86
N GLN A 40 13.78 -22.83 20.83
CA GLN A 40 14.64 -22.95 22.00
C GLN A 40 13.96 -23.67 23.18
N GLY A 41 12.68 -24.04 23.05
CA GLY A 41 11.91 -24.65 24.14
C GLY A 41 11.62 -23.69 25.29
N GLU A 42 11.71 -22.39 25.05
CA GLU A 42 11.44 -21.36 26.05
C GLU A 42 9.93 -21.12 26.23
N PRO A 43 9.49 -20.69 27.43
CA PRO A 43 8.11 -20.31 27.64
C PRO A 43 7.74 -19.10 26.76
N TYR A 44 6.53 -19.15 26.21
CA TYR A 44 5.91 -18.07 25.45
C TYR A 44 4.43 -17.93 25.85
N ASP A 45 3.85 -16.78 25.56
CA ASP A 45 2.44 -16.51 25.86
C ASP A 45 1.52 -17.19 24.83
N GLN A 46 0.94 -18.33 25.23
CA GLN A 46 0.06 -19.12 24.37
C GLN A 46 -1.23 -18.38 23.99
N ASP A 47 -1.78 -17.55 24.88
CA ASP A 47 -2.98 -16.78 24.60
C ASP A 47 -2.70 -15.77 23.48
N MET A 48 -1.56 -15.09 23.55
CA MET A 48 -1.17 -14.11 22.53
C MET A 48 -0.93 -14.78 21.18
N LEU A 49 -0.33 -15.98 21.16
CA LEU A 49 -0.20 -16.76 19.94
C LEU A 49 -1.58 -17.12 19.38
N HIS A 50 -2.51 -17.56 20.23
CA HIS A 50 -3.87 -17.88 19.81
C HIS A 50 -4.58 -16.65 19.21
N VAL A 51 -4.51 -15.49 19.87
CA VAL A 51 -5.09 -14.24 19.36
C VAL A 51 -4.50 -13.86 18.00
N PHE A 52 -3.18 -13.96 17.86
CA PHE A 52 -2.50 -13.67 16.59
C PHE A 52 -2.95 -14.63 15.49
N MET A 53 -2.97 -15.94 15.75
CA MET A 53 -3.38 -16.93 14.77
C MET A 53 -4.86 -16.84 14.42
N ALA A 54 -5.75 -16.59 15.39
CA ALA A 54 -7.17 -16.39 15.16
C ALA A 54 -7.42 -15.24 14.17
N HIS A 55 -6.70 -14.12 14.34
CA HIS A 55 -6.77 -13.01 13.41
C HIS A 55 -6.29 -13.37 11.99
N VAL A 56 -5.19 -14.12 11.87
CA VAL A 56 -4.68 -14.58 10.56
C VAL A 56 -5.71 -15.48 9.88
N PHE A 57 -6.29 -16.44 10.60
CA PHE A 57 -7.32 -17.32 10.06
C PHE A 57 -8.58 -16.56 9.66
N GLU A 58 -9.05 -15.62 10.49
CA GLU A 58 -10.15 -14.74 10.15
C GLU A 58 -9.88 -14.01 8.83
N ARG A 59 -8.66 -13.48 8.64
CA ARG A 59 -8.25 -12.84 7.38
C ARG A 59 -8.21 -13.81 6.21
N MET A 60 -7.78 -15.05 6.38
CA MET A 60 -7.80 -16.05 5.31
C MET A 60 -9.23 -16.42 4.87
N VAL A 61 -10.16 -16.48 5.83
CA VAL A 61 -11.55 -16.88 5.58
C VAL A 61 -12.39 -15.72 5.05
N ASN A 62 -12.29 -14.55 5.68
CA ASN A 62 -13.13 -13.38 5.41
C ASN A 62 -12.45 -12.35 4.48
N GLY A 63 -11.13 -12.43 4.31
CA GLY A 63 -10.39 -11.54 3.43
C GLY A 63 -10.61 -11.93 1.97
N GLU A 64 -11.39 -11.12 1.26
CA GLU A 64 -11.58 -11.25 -0.19
C GLU A 64 -10.82 -10.13 -0.90
N ILE A 65 -10.04 -10.49 -1.93
CA ILE A 65 -9.52 -9.54 -2.91
C ILE A 65 -10.33 -9.73 -4.19
N THR A 66 -10.88 -8.65 -4.73
CA THR A 66 -11.52 -8.69 -6.04
C THR A 66 -10.45 -8.44 -7.11
N LYS A 67 -10.16 -9.43 -7.95
CA LYS A 67 -9.23 -9.31 -9.08
C LYS A 67 -9.97 -9.65 -10.36
N LYS A 68 -10.12 -8.68 -11.27
CA LYS A 68 -10.83 -8.83 -12.56
C LYS A 68 -12.26 -9.39 -12.40
N GLY A 69 -13.00 -8.94 -11.38
CA GLY A 69 -14.37 -9.40 -11.10
C GLY A 69 -14.47 -10.72 -10.33
N THR A 70 -13.35 -11.39 -10.06
CA THR A 70 -13.31 -12.65 -9.30
C THR A 70 -12.87 -12.40 -7.86
N ARG A 71 -13.61 -12.95 -6.89
CA ARG A 71 -13.22 -12.99 -5.48
C ARG A 71 -12.13 -14.05 -5.28
N ILE A 72 -10.97 -13.63 -4.82
CA ILE A 72 -9.83 -14.50 -4.50
C ILE A 72 -9.58 -14.41 -3.00
N ARG A 73 -9.42 -15.56 -2.35
CA ARG A 73 -9.03 -15.65 -0.93
C ARG A 73 -7.61 -15.08 -0.73
N LEU A 74 -7.36 -14.51 0.44
CA LEU A 74 -6.00 -14.09 0.80
C LEU A 74 -5.05 -15.29 0.83
N THR A 75 -3.81 -15.08 0.36
CA THR A 75 -2.72 -16.01 0.63
C THR A 75 -2.34 -15.95 2.11
N ALA A 76 -1.61 -16.97 2.60
CA ALA A 76 -1.09 -16.97 3.97
C ALA A 76 -0.28 -15.69 4.25
N ASP A 77 0.66 -15.33 3.37
CA ASP A 77 1.47 -14.11 3.53
C ASP A 77 0.63 -12.83 3.60
N GLN A 78 -0.46 -12.75 2.83
CA GLN A 78 -1.39 -11.61 2.88
C GLN A 78 -2.24 -11.60 4.14
N ALA A 79 -2.58 -12.78 4.68
CA ALA A 79 -3.32 -12.92 5.92
C ALA A 79 -2.45 -12.59 7.13
N PHE A 80 -1.18 -13.00 7.12
CA PHE A 80 -0.18 -12.58 8.09
C PHE A 80 0.14 -11.08 7.99
N GLY A 81 -0.09 -10.45 6.84
CA GLY A 81 0.31 -9.05 6.63
C GLY A 81 1.79 -8.91 6.26
N LEU A 82 2.41 -9.99 5.79
CA LEU A 82 3.78 -10.00 5.25
C LEU A 82 3.81 -9.40 3.84
N THR A 83 2.76 -9.60 3.06
CA THR A 83 2.64 -9.03 1.71
C THR A 83 1.40 -8.15 1.59
N MET A 84 1.54 -7.03 0.87
CA MET A 84 0.41 -6.14 0.60
C MET A 84 -0.64 -6.86 -0.24
N ARG A 85 -1.91 -6.53 -0.03
CA ARG A 85 -2.96 -6.89 -0.98
C ARG A 85 -2.72 -6.07 -2.26
N LYS A 86 -2.75 -6.68 -3.45
CA LYS A 86 -2.78 -5.90 -4.71
C LYS A 86 -4.00 -4.97 -4.65
N GLY A 87 -3.79 -3.66 -4.54
CA GLY A 87 -4.84 -2.63 -4.35
C GLY A 87 -4.87 -1.94 -2.98
N GLN A 88 -4.15 -2.45 -1.96
CA GLN A 88 -3.89 -1.74 -0.69
C GLN A 88 -2.44 -1.21 -0.67
N GLY A 89 -2.03 -0.53 -1.74
CA GLY A 89 -0.85 0.32 -1.66
C GLY A 89 -1.10 1.40 -0.60
N ASN A 90 -0.06 1.76 0.14
CA ASN A 90 -0.04 2.83 1.14
C ASN A 90 -0.89 4.03 0.67
N ILE A 91 -2.11 4.19 1.21
CA ILE A 91 -3.13 5.12 0.68
C ILE A 91 -2.58 6.55 0.54
N LYS A 92 -1.66 6.94 1.42
CA LYS A 92 -0.97 8.24 1.34
C LYS A 92 0.04 8.32 0.19
N GLY A 93 0.78 7.24 -0.07
CA GLY A 93 1.74 7.18 -1.18
C GLY A 93 1.08 6.98 -2.54
N THR A 94 -0.05 6.28 -2.60
CA THR A 94 -0.86 6.17 -3.83
C THR A 94 -1.60 7.47 -4.13
N LEU A 95 -2.25 8.10 -3.15
CA LEU A 95 -2.96 9.36 -3.40
C LEU A 95 -2.05 10.48 -3.89
N ASP A 96 -0.90 10.71 -3.24
CA ASP A 96 0.06 11.73 -3.68
C ASP A 96 0.54 11.47 -5.12
N ARG A 97 0.89 10.23 -5.44
CA ARG A 97 1.31 9.83 -6.78
C ARG A 97 0.19 9.93 -7.81
N ASP A 98 -1.04 9.58 -7.44
CA ASP A 98 -2.22 9.64 -8.32
C ASP A 98 -2.61 11.09 -8.62
N LEU A 99 -2.53 11.97 -7.62
CA LEU A 99 -2.70 13.42 -7.79
C LEU A 99 -1.61 14.00 -8.69
N LYS A 100 -0.35 13.61 -8.49
CA LYS A 100 0.78 14.00 -9.36
C LYS A 100 0.61 13.53 -10.80
N ALA A 101 0.21 12.28 -10.99
CA ALA A 101 -0.05 11.73 -12.32
C ALA A 101 -1.17 12.49 -13.03
N THR A 102 -2.24 12.80 -12.31
CA THR A 102 -3.37 13.58 -12.84
C THR A 102 -2.96 15.01 -13.16
N ALA A 103 -2.21 15.68 -12.30
CA ALA A 103 -1.70 17.02 -12.53
C ALA A 103 -0.78 17.06 -13.77
N CYS A 104 0.13 16.09 -13.89
CA CYS A 104 1.00 15.93 -15.04
C CYS A 104 0.21 15.79 -16.35
N MET A 105 -0.79 14.90 -16.36
CA MET A 105 -1.67 14.70 -17.50
C MET A 105 -2.38 15.98 -17.93
N ILE A 106 -3.00 16.70 -16.97
CA ILE A 106 -3.73 17.94 -17.27
C ILE A 106 -2.80 19.01 -17.83
N LEU A 107 -1.62 19.18 -17.25
CA LEU A 107 -0.64 20.16 -17.72
C LEU A 107 -0.17 19.84 -19.14
N LEU A 108 0.21 18.60 -19.42
CA LEU A 108 0.64 18.17 -20.76
C LEU A 108 -0.46 18.36 -21.80
N MET A 109 -1.69 18.00 -21.47
CA MET A 109 -2.84 18.17 -22.37
C MET A 109 -3.17 19.65 -22.62
N ARG A 110 -3.02 20.51 -21.61
CA ARG A 110 -3.17 21.97 -21.76
C ARG A 110 -2.08 22.56 -22.66
N ASP A 111 -0.88 21.99 -22.61
CA ASP A 111 0.25 22.35 -23.48
C ASP A 111 0.15 21.67 -24.87
N GLY A 112 -0.97 20.99 -25.17
CA GLY A 112 -1.30 20.45 -26.50
C GLY A 112 -0.81 19.03 -26.78
N VAL A 113 -0.26 18.34 -25.77
CA VAL A 113 0.21 16.95 -25.89
C VAL A 113 -0.99 16.01 -26.01
N LEU A 114 -0.90 15.04 -26.93
CA LEU A 114 -1.95 14.03 -27.13
C LEU A 114 -2.11 13.16 -25.88
N TRP A 115 -3.34 12.74 -25.61
CA TRP A 115 -3.71 11.91 -24.46
C TRP A 115 -2.78 10.70 -24.26
N GLN A 116 -2.49 9.94 -25.32
CA GLN A 116 -1.65 8.74 -25.24
C GLN A 116 -0.21 9.07 -24.86
N ASP A 117 0.36 10.14 -25.44
CA ASP A 117 1.73 10.57 -25.18
C ASP A 117 1.86 11.15 -23.76
N ALA A 118 0.87 11.93 -23.32
CA ALA A 118 0.81 12.43 -21.95
C ALA A 118 0.76 11.29 -20.93
N LYS A 119 -0.05 10.25 -21.21
CA LYS A 119 -0.21 9.07 -20.36
C LYS A 119 1.08 8.25 -20.28
N GLY A 120 1.72 8.02 -21.42
CA GLY A 120 3.03 7.35 -21.48
C GLY A 120 4.10 8.12 -20.70
N TYR A 121 4.13 9.44 -20.84
CA TYR A 121 5.06 10.29 -20.10
C TYR A 121 4.82 10.21 -18.59
N ALA A 122 3.58 10.41 -18.13
CA ALA A 122 3.23 10.33 -16.72
C ALA A 122 3.51 8.94 -16.13
N ALA A 123 3.32 7.87 -16.93
CA ALA A 123 3.63 6.51 -16.53
C ALA A 123 5.14 6.34 -16.32
N ASN A 124 5.95 6.77 -17.27
CA ASN A 124 7.42 6.69 -17.17
C ASN A 124 7.97 7.53 -16.00
N LEU A 125 7.37 8.70 -15.75
CA LEU A 125 7.82 9.61 -14.70
C LEU A 125 7.50 9.09 -13.29
N LEU A 126 6.32 8.47 -13.10
CA LEU A 126 5.76 8.18 -11.78
C LEU A 126 5.59 6.69 -11.47
N PHE A 127 5.69 5.82 -12.47
CA PHE A 127 5.42 4.39 -12.36
C PHE A 127 6.45 3.53 -13.13
N PRO A 128 7.69 3.41 -12.62
CA PRO A 128 8.80 2.74 -13.31
C PRO A 128 8.67 1.22 -13.48
N ASP A 129 7.68 0.56 -12.86
CA ASP A 129 7.58 -0.92 -12.78
C ASP A 129 6.55 -1.54 -13.76
N ASP A 130 6.52 -1.09 -15.03
CA ASP A 130 5.78 -1.69 -16.17
C ASP A 130 4.23 -1.80 -16.10
N GLU A 131 3.57 -1.52 -14.96
CA GLU A 131 2.09 -1.41 -14.85
C GLU A 131 1.59 0.06 -14.95
N GLY A 132 2.45 1.01 -15.34
CA GLY A 132 2.26 2.46 -15.16
C GLY A 132 1.10 3.11 -15.90
N GLU A 133 0.90 2.83 -17.18
CA GLU A 133 -0.14 3.53 -17.98
C GLU A 133 -1.56 3.29 -17.47
N LYS A 134 -1.88 2.05 -17.05
CA LYS A 134 -3.20 1.71 -16.48
C LYS A 134 -3.41 2.34 -15.11
N ALA A 135 -2.34 2.56 -14.35
CA ALA A 135 -2.40 3.26 -13.08
C ALA A 135 -2.65 4.75 -13.28
N VAL A 136 -1.96 5.38 -14.24
CA VAL A 136 -2.17 6.78 -14.65
C VAL A 136 -3.60 7.01 -15.13
N GLU A 137 -4.13 6.13 -15.98
CA GLU A 137 -5.50 6.25 -16.49
C GLU A 137 -6.53 6.26 -15.35
N ARG A 138 -6.42 5.33 -14.40
CA ARG A 138 -7.29 5.28 -13.21
C ARG A 138 -7.15 6.50 -12.31
N ALA A 139 -5.91 6.97 -12.11
CA ALA A 139 -5.64 8.16 -11.32
C ALA A 139 -6.33 9.39 -11.94
N TYR A 140 -6.15 9.57 -13.25
CA TYR A 140 -6.78 10.67 -13.98
C TYR A 140 -8.29 10.61 -13.91
N GLU A 141 -8.92 9.45 -14.17
CA GLU A 141 -10.37 9.31 -14.06
C GLU A 141 -10.92 9.67 -12.67
N SER A 142 -10.16 9.31 -11.62
CA SER A 142 -10.57 9.51 -10.22
C SER A 142 -10.42 10.96 -9.76
N HIS A 143 -9.47 11.71 -10.32
CA HIS A 143 -9.07 13.01 -9.79
C HIS A 143 -9.21 14.18 -10.79
N ARG A 144 -9.42 13.94 -12.08
CA ARG A 144 -9.48 15.01 -13.10
C ARG A 144 -10.46 16.11 -12.77
N VAL A 145 -11.67 15.78 -12.28
CA VAL A 145 -12.73 16.76 -12.01
C VAL A 145 -12.28 17.78 -10.96
N LEU A 146 -11.50 17.32 -9.97
CA LEU A 146 -10.98 18.17 -8.91
C LEU A 146 -9.82 19.04 -9.40
N LEU A 147 -8.94 18.48 -10.24
CA LEU A 147 -7.71 19.16 -10.66
C LEU A 147 -7.87 20.02 -11.93
N GLU A 148 -8.83 19.72 -12.80
CA GLU A 148 -9.09 20.47 -14.05
C GLU A 148 -9.48 21.92 -13.78
N MET A 149 -10.01 22.22 -12.60
CA MET A 149 -10.40 23.57 -12.17
C MET A 149 -9.22 24.38 -11.63
N LEU A 150 -8.08 23.76 -11.35
CA LEU A 150 -6.92 24.43 -10.79
C LEU A 150 -6.14 25.19 -11.86
N ASP A 151 -5.54 26.30 -11.47
CA ASP A 151 -4.62 27.07 -12.29
C ASP A 151 -3.30 26.31 -12.52
N ARG A 152 -2.52 26.78 -13.49
CA ARG A 152 -1.26 26.13 -13.90
C ARG A 152 -0.24 26.06 -12.76
N ASP A 153 -0.13 27.11 -11.96
CA ASP A 153 0.89 27.21 -10.90
C ASP A 153 0.56 26.24 -9.75
N THR A 154 -0.72 26.13 -9.40
CA THR A 154 -1.21 25.15 -8.40
C THR A 154 -0.99 23.71 -8.87
N LEU A 155 -1.20 23.42 -10.15
CA LEU A 155 -0.91 22.10 -10.72
C LEU A 155 0.60 21.79 -10.73
N LEU A 156 1.45 22.77 -11.04
CA LEU A 156 2.91 22.61 -10.99
C LEU A 156 3.40 22.37 -9.55
N ALA A 157 2.84 23.07 -8.57
CA ALA A 157 3.14 22.84 -7.16
C ALA A 157 2.79 21.42 -6.72
N THR A 158 1.69 20.87 -7.25
CA THR A 158 1.28 19.47 -7.00
C THR A 158 2.30 18.48 -7.58
N LEU A 159 2.95 18.83 -8.70
CA LEU A 159 3.91 17.97 -9.40
C LEU A 159 5.33 17.97 -8.77
N ALA A 160 5.64 18.86 -7.83
CA ALA A 160 6.97 18.95 -7.26
C ALA A 160 7.44 17.61 -6.59
N PRO A 161 8.71 17.21 -6.75
CA PRO A 161 9.83 17.94 -7.36
C PRO A 161 10.03 17.67 -8.87
N TYR A 162 9.05 17.07 -9.57
CA TYR A 162 9.21 16.70 -10.97
C TYR A 162 9.01 17.88 -11.91
N SER A 163 9.80 17.92 -12.99
CA SER A 163 9.70 18.91 -14.06
C SER A 163 9.03 18.30 -15.29
N LEU A 164 8.17 19.09 -15.95
CA LEU A 164 7.62 18.74 -17.25
C LEU A 164 8.70 18.82 -18.35
N PRO A 165 8.52 18.09 -19.47
CA PRO A 165 9.42 18.20 -20.60
C PRO A 165 9.23 19.58 -21.25
N SER A 166 10.34 20.17 -21.69
CA SER A 166 10.42 21.47 -22.36
C SER A 166 9.81 21.48 -23.75
#